data_AF-A0A0C5WW21-F1
#
_entry.id   AF-A0A0C5WW21-F1
#
_cell.length_a   1.000
_cell.length_b   1.000
_cell.length_c   1.000
_cell.angle_alpha   90.00
_cell.angle_beta   90.00
_cell.angle_gamma   90.00
#
_symmetry.space_group_name_H-M   'P 1'
#
loop_
_entity.id
_entity.type
_entity.pdbx_description
1 polymer ?
#
loop_
_entity_poly.entity_id
_entity_poly.type
_entity_poly.pdbx_seq_one_letter_code
_entity_poly.pdbx_strand_id
1 'polypeptide(L)'
;MFPQSTILDPLFWMAFGALQVLVFAGANQWAKQFKLGMNWWKWTLAGTWWASIILTIAGAFTLLGENEGLAGWYFLGFVGTGLVIAGAVLLRILIALKPKH
;
A
#
# COMPACT_ATOMS: atom_id res chain seq x y z
N MET A 1 23.59 -5.86 -21.67
CA MET A 1 22.37 -5.29 -21.05
C MET A 1 21.55 -6.46 -20.54
N PHE A 2 21.14 -6.44 -19.27
CA PHE A 2 20.16 -7.42 -18.78
C PHE A 2 18.91 -7.32 -19.67
N PRO A 3 18.31 -8.44 -20.12
CA PRO A 3 17.14 -8.41 -20.99
C PRO A 3 15.92 -7.72 -20.36
N GLN A 4 15.97 -7.45 -19.06
CA GLN A 4 14.88 -6.96 -18.23
C GLN A 4 14.84 -5.44 -18.07
N SER A 5 15.92 -4.71 -18.37
CA SER A 5 15.98 -3.24 -18.24
C SER A 5 15.27 -2.53 -19.40
N THR A 6 13.98 -2.80 -19.55
CA THR A 6 13.11 -2.07 -20.46
C THR A 6 12.70 -0.73 -19.83
N ILE A 7 12.14 0.19 -20.61
CA ILE A 7 11.62 1.48 -20.09
C ILE A 7 10.55 1.30 -18.99
N LEU A 8 10.00 0.08 -18.86
CA LEU A 8 8.98 -0.26 -17.86
C LEU A 8 9.52 -0.20 -16.43
N ASP A 9 10.78 -0.55 -16.18
CA ASP A 9 11.36 -0.53 -14.84
C ASP A 9 11.41 0.89 -14.24
N PRO A 10 12.06 1.88 -14.88
CA PRO A 10 12.05 3.25 -14.36
C PRO A 10 10.65 3.86 -14.36
N LEU A 11 9.80 3.53 -15.35
CA LEU A 11 8.42 4.01 -15.41
C LEU A 11 7.59 3.49 -14.23
N PHE A 12 7.76 2.22 -13.85
CA PHE A 12 7.12 1.62 -12.68
C PHE A 12 7.49 2.39 -11.42
N TRP A 13 8.77 2.61 -11.14
CA TRP A 13 9.20 3.31 -9.94
C TRP A 13 8.75 4.78 -9.91
N MET A 14 8.75 5.47 -11.05
CA MET A 14 8.22 6.83 -11.16
C MET A 14 6.72 6.87 -10.87
N ALA A 15 5.93 5.99 -11.49
CA ALA A 15 4.49 5.92 -11.27
C ALA A 15 4.17 5.51 -9.82
N PHE A 16 4.91 4.55 -9.27
CA PHE A 16 4.75 4.07 -7.92
C PHE A 16 5.03 5.17 -6.88
N GLY A 17 6.09 5.96 -7.09
CA GLY A 17 6.40 7.13 -6.27
C GLY A 17 5.35 8.24 -6.38
N ALA A 18 4.91 8.57 -7.60
CA ALA A 18 3.85 9.56 -7.83
C ALA A 18 2.54 9.18 -7.12
N LEU A 19 2.18 7.89 -7.15
CA LEU A 19 1.02 7.36 -6.44
C LEU A 19 1.11 7.60 -4.93
N GLN A 20 2.31 7.47 -4.33
CA GLN A 20 2.49 7.76 -2.90
C GLN A 20 2.15 9.21 -2.58
N VAL A 21 2.64 10.16 -3.39
CA VAL A 21 2.36 11.59 -3.19
C VAL A 21 0.86 11.86 -3.22
N LEU A 22 0.14 11.26 -4.17
CA LEU A 22 -1.32 11.40 -4.27
C LEU A 22 -2.04 10.81 -3.05
N VAL A 23 -1.59 9.67 -2.55
CA VAL A 23 -2.18 9.04 -1.36
C VAL A 23 -1.96 9.90 -0.12
N PHE A 24 -0.75 10.41 0.11
CA PHE A 24 -0.47 11.30 1.25
C PHE A 24 -1.23 12.63 1.15
N ALA A 25 -1.32 13.21 -0.06
CA ALA A 25 -2.11 14.43 -0.29
C ALA A 25 -3.61 14.21 -0.06
N GLY A 26 -4.13 13.04 -0.46
CA GLY A 26 -5.53 12.66 -0.32
C GLY A 26 -5.92 12.11 1.05
N ALA A 27 -4.96 11.69 1.88
CA ALA A 27 -5.22 10.98 3.14
C ALA A 27 -6.17 11.75 4.07
N ASN A 28 -5.92 13.05 4.27
CA ASN A 28 -6.78 13.89 5.11
C ASN A 28 -8.19 14.07 4.52
N GLN A 29 -8.32 14.16 3.19
CA GLN A 29 -9.62 14.26 2.54
C GLN A 29 -10.41 12.95 2.68
N TRP A 30 -9.75 11.80 2.50
CA TRP A 30 -10.34 10.49 2.75
C TRP A 30 -10.87 10.35 4.18
N ALA A 31 -10.07 10.71 5.18
CA ALA A 31 -10.49 10.65 6.58
C ALA A 31 -11.74 11.52 6.85
N LYS A 32 -11.79 12.73 6.26
CA LYS A 32 -12.94 13.64 6.35
C LYS A 32 -14.18 13.08 5.65
N GLN A 33 -14.03 12.51 4.44
CA GLN A 33 -15.12 11.93 3.67
C GLN A 33 -15.82 10.81 4.46
N PHE A 34 -15.05 9.96 5.14
CA PHE A 34 -15.59 8.91 5.98
C PHE A 34 -15.97 9.37 7.40
N LYS A 35 -15.76 10.66 7.74
CA LYS A 35 -15.93 11.23 9.08
C LYS A 35 -15.19 10.43 10.16
N LEU A 36 -13.98 9.98 9.84
CA LEU A 36 -13.14 9.23 10.76
C LEU A 36 -12.58 10.19 11.80
N GLY A 37 -12.84 9.92 13.08
CA GLY A 37 -12.17 10.61 14.20
C GLY A 37 -10.74 10.10 14.35
N MET A 38 -9.86 10.50 13.42
CA MET A 38 -8.46 10.10 13.38
C MET A 38 -7.67 10.84 14.47
N ASN A 39 -6.99 10.09 15.33
CA ASN A 39 -5.98 10.59 16.24
C ASN A 39 -4.60 10.06 15.79
N TRP A 40 -3.53 10.47 16.49
CA TRP A 40 -2.17 10.05 16.16
C TRP A 40 -2.03 8.52 16.01
N TRP A 41 -2.55 7.73 16.95
CA TRP A 41 -2.44 6.27 16.90
C TRP A 41 -3.18 5.64 15.71
N LYS A 42 -4.39 6.13 15.37
CA LYS A 42 -5.12 5.66 14.17
C LYS A 42 -4.38 6.02 12.89
N TRP A 43 -3.74 7.19 12.84
CA TRP A 43 -2.88 7.59 11.72
C TRP A 43 -1.64 6.70 11.61
N THR A 44 -0.98 6.40 12.73
CA THR A 44 0.15 5.47 12.76
C THR A 44 -0.27 4.09 12.25
N LEU A 45 -1.40 3.54 12.71
CA LEU A 45 -1.89 2.24 12.23
C LEU A 45 -2.16 2.23 10.72
N ALA A 46 -2.87 3.24 10.20
CA ALA A 46 -3.14 3.36 8.77
C ALA A 46 -1.86 3.56 7.96
N GLY A 47 -0.93 4.37 8.45
CA GLY A 47 0.36 4.62 7.83
C GLY A 47 1.26 3.38 7.81
N THR A 48 1.31 2.62 8.91
CA THR A 48 2.05 1.35 8.98
C THR A 48 1.46 0.32 8.03
N TRP A 49 0.13 0.16 8.00
CA TRP A 49 -0.53 -0.72 7.04
C TRP A 49 -0.20 -0.33 5.60
N TRP A 50 -0.28 0.96 5.28
CA TRP A 50 0.06 1.47 3.96
C TRP A 50 1.52 1.17 3.59
N ALA A 51 2.47 1.49 4.49
CA ALA A 51 3.89 1.20 4.29
C ALA A 51 4.15 -0.30 4.06
N SER A 52 3.47 -1.19 4.78
CA SER A 52 3.56 -2.64 4.55
C SER A 52 3.09 -3.05 3.16
N ILE A 53 1.99 -2.46 2.64
CA ILE A 53 1.55 -2.71 1.26
C ILE A 53 2.60 -2.24 0.26
N ILE A 54 3.16 -1.05 0.45
CA ILE A 54 4.17 -0.49 -0.44
C ILE A 54 5.42 -1.36 -0.47
N LEU A 55 5.92 -1.80 0.70
CA LEU A 55 7.05 -2.71 0.79
C LEU A 55 6.75 -4.06 0.14
N THR A 56 5.52 -4.57 0.27
CA THR A 56 5.13 -5.84 -0.36
C THR A 56 5.11 -5.74 -1.88
N ILE A 57 4.54 -4.65 -2.43
CA ILE A 57 4.54 -4.40 -3.87
C ILE A 57 5.97 -4.20 -4.37
N ALA A 58 6.76 -3.34 -3.72
CA ALA A 58 8.15 -3.10 -4.10
C ALA A 58 8.97 -4.40 -4.08
N GLY A 59 8.91 -5.16 -2.99
CA GLY A 59 9.63 -6.43 -2.85
C GLY A 59 9.20 -7.48 -3.87
N ALA A 60 7.90 -7.61 -4.16
CA ALA A 60 7.42 -8.50 -5.21
C ALA A 60 7.98 -8.13 -6.59
N PHE A 61 7.95 -6.85 -6.94
CA PHE A 61 8.47 -6.37 -8.23
C PHE A 61 9.99 -6.45 -8.33
N THR A 62 10.72 -6.31 -7.22
CA THR A 62 12.16 -6.62 -7.16
C THR A 62 12.41 -8.10 -7.48
N LEU A 63 11.70 -9.03 -6.84
CA LEU A 63 11.85 -10.47 -7.10
C LEU A 63 11.47 -10.85 -8.54
N LEU A 64 10.42 -10.24 -9.09
CA LEU A 64 10.04 -10.40 -10.50
C LEU A 64 11.17 -9.92 -11.43
N GLY A 65 11.86 -8.84 -11.06
CA GLY A 65 13.01 -8.30 -11.80
C GLY A 65 14.29 -9.13 -11.65
N GLU A 66 14.45 -9.88 -10.56
CA GLU A 66 15.63 -10.73 -10.28
C GLU A 66 15.52 -12.16 -10.87
N ASN A 67 14.60 -12.38 -11.82
CA ASN A 67 14.28 -13.71 -12.39
C ASN A 67 13.68 -14.71 -11.39
N GLU A 68 13.28 -14.27 -10.21
CA GLU A 68 12.58 -15.09 -9.21
C GLU A 68 11.06 -14.92 -9.34
N GLY A 69 10.55 -15.03 -10.56
CA GLY A 69 9.19 -14.61 -10.90
C GLY A 69 8.10 -15.27 -10.05
N LEU A 70 8.22 -16.58 -9.80
CA LEU A 70 7.30 -17.31 -8.96
C LEU A 70 7.31 -16.83 -7.50
N ALA A 71 8.48 -16.52 -6.95
CA ALA A 71 8.60 -16.00 -5.59
C ALA A 71 7.93 -14.62 -5.48
N GLY A 72 8.15 -13.75 -6.47
CA GLY A 72 7.48 -12.45 -6.55
C GLY A 72 5.95 -12.59 -6.58
N TRP A 73 5.41 -13.48 -7.40
CA TRP A 73 3.96 -13.74 -7.47
C TRP A 73 3.40 -14.35 -6.19
N TYR A 74 4.08 -15.32 -5.57
CA TYR A 74 3.62 -15.90 -4.31
C TYR A 74 3.68 -14.90 -3.16
N PHE A 75 4.74 -14.08 -3.10
CA PHE A 75 4.86 -13.03 -2.11
C PHE A 75 3.75 -11.99 -2.26
N LEU A 76 3.54 -11.48 -3.48
CA LEU A 76 2.44 -10.55 -3.78
C LEU A 76 1.08 -11.18 -3.49
N GLY A 77 0.87 -12.42 -3.92
CA GLY A 77 -0.40 -13.13 -3.77
C GLY A 77 -0.73 -13.40 -2.31
N PHE A 78 0.19 -14.00 -1.55
CA PHE A 78 -0.07 -14.38 -0.17
C PHE A 78 -0.02 -13.18 0.78
N VAL A 79 1.09 -12.45 0.81
CA VAL A 79 1.28 -11.31 1.72
C VAL A 79 0.41 -10.14 1.30
N GLY A 80 0.35 -9.84 0.00
CA GLY A 80 -0.50 -8.76 -0.51
C GLY A 80 -1.98 -9.01 -0.25
N THR A 81 -2.49 -10.23 -0.46
CA THR A 81 -3.88 -10.56 -0.12
C THR A 81 -4.14 -10.42 1.38
N GLY A 82 -3.22 -10.91 2.22
CA GLY A 82 -3.29 -10.72 3.67
C GLY A 82 -3.39 -9.24 4.06
N LEU A 83 -2.58 -8.38 3.43
CA LEU A 83 -2.60 -6.94 3.67
C LEU A 83 -3.86 -6.26 3.14
N VAL A 84 -4.42 -6.69 2.00
CA VAL A 84 -5.70 -6.17 1.50
C VAL A 84 -6.83 -6.51 2.49
N ILE A 85 -6.89 -7.75 2.98
CA ILE A 85 -7.85 -8.16 4.01
C ILE A 85 -7.64 -7.34 5.29
N ALA A 86 -6.39 -7.19 5.75
CA ALA A 86 -6.07 -6.39 6.93
C ALA A 86 -6.51 -4.92 6.75
N GLY A 87 -6.38 -4.36 5.55
CA GLY A 87 -6.83 -3.02 5.22
C GLY A 87 -8.34 -2.86 5.28
N ALA A 88 -9.08 -3.84 4.75
CA ALA A 88 -10.53 -3.87 4.85
C ALA A 88 -10.99 -3.96 6.31
N VAL A 89 -10.35 -4.81 7.12
CA VAL A 89 -10.61 -4.92 8.56
C VAL A 89 -10.27 -3.62 9.28
N LEU A 90 -9.12 -3.01 9.00
CA LEU A 90 -8.72 -1.73 9.59
C LEU A 90 -9.75 -0.63 9.28
N LEU A 91 -10.20 -0.51 8.04
CA LEU A 91 -11.25 0.44 7.67
C LEU A 91 -12.54 0.18 8.45
N ARG A 92 -12.96 -1.08 8.58
CA ARG A 92 -14.14 -1.45 9.39
C ARG A 92 -13.98 -1.04 10.85
N ILE A 93 -12.81 -1.26 11.45
CA ILE A 93 -12.51 -0.84 12.82
C ILE A 93 -12.54 0.68 12.95
N LEU A 94 -11.90 1.41 12.04
CA LEU A 94 -11.89 2.88 12.04
C LEU A 94 -13.32 3.45 11.93
N ILE A 95 -14.17 2.81 11.13
CA ILE A 95 -15.59 3.17 10.99
C ILE A 95 -16.38 2.86 12.26
N ALA A 96 -16.16 1.72 12.90
CA ALA A 96 -16.82 1.35 14.15
C ALA A 96 -16.42 2.27 15.32
N LEU A 97 -15.18 2.77 15.29
CA LEU A 97 -14.62 3.72 16.26
C LEU A 97 -14.84 5.19 15.87
N LYS A 98 -15.82 5.48 14.99
CA LYS A 98 -16.22 6.84 14.69
C LYS A 98 -16.73 7.52 15.98
N PRO A 99 -16.36 8.78 16.22
CA PRO A 99 -16.92 9.53 17.34
C PRO A 99 -18.44 9.66 17.16
N LYS A 100 -19.19 9.35 18.22
CA LYS A 100 -20.64 9.59 18.29
C LYS A 100 -20.85 11.03 18.76
N HIS A 101 -20.82 11.96 17.82
CA HIS A 101 -21.22 13.35 18.03
C HIS A 101 -22.27 13.73 16.99
#